data_AF-A0A4R2RHN1-F1
#
_entry.id   AF-A0A4R2RHN1-F1
#
_cell.length_a   1.000
_cell.length_b   1.000
_cell.length_c   1.000
_cell.angle_alpha   90.00
_cell.angle_beta   90.00
_cell.angle_gamma   90.00
#
_symmetry.space_group_name_H-M   'P 1'
#
loop_
_entity.id
_entity.type
_entity.pdbx_description
1 polymer ?
#
loop_
_entity_poly.entity_id
_entity_poly.type
_entity_poly.pdbx_seq_one_letter_code
_entity_poly.pdbx_strand_id
1 'polypeptide(L)'
;MARIIDMTLINKTALMCDQDPSEESLARLLELMAPVVEHTARKYSRLTGLELNLIISELEEVVWKASVGYDGRSAFTQRFHTYAKDKEIDFIRYCNRLKRTLCTEVSMDAPLRSAENLSYKNLFEDRFNLEEEVIAKVDIEKKLAGFTRTNEQFGKILELMLLESVQEPNGTKYGIR
;
A
#
# COMPACT_ATOMS: atom_id res chain seq x y z
N MET A 1 -15.83 -27.59 -15.56
CA MET A 1 -15.42 -28.91 -15.06
C MET A 1 -14.79 -28.73 -13.69
N ALA A 2 -15.39 -29.26 -12.62
CA ALA A 2 -14.77 -29.25 -11.31
C ALA A 2 -13.59 -30.24 -11.32
N ARG A 3 -12.35 -29.77 -11.16
CA ARG A 3 -11.21 -30.66 -10.93
C ARG A 3 -11.42 -31.32 -9.57
N ILE A 4 -11.49 -32.65 -9.55
CA ILE A 4 -11.54 -33.43 -8.30
C ILE A 4 -10.17 -33.27 -7.64
N ILE A 5 -10.15 -32.75 -6.41
CA ILE A 5 -8.92 -32.56 -5.65
C ILE A 5 -8.57 -33.88 -4.96
N ASP A 6 -7.47 -34.50 -5.37
CA ASP A 6 -6.98 -35.73 -4.75
C ASP A 6 -6.16 -35.43 -3.49
N MET A 7 -6.84 -35.47 -2.34
CA MET A 7 -6.23 -35.20 -1.03
C MET A 7 -5.16 -36.22 -0.65
N THR A 8 -5.25 -37.46 -1.15
CA THR A 8 -4.27 -38.50 -0.82
C THR A 8 -2.94 -38.25 -1.54
N LEU A 9 -3.02 -37.82 -2.80
CA LEU A 9 -1.86 -37.46 -3.60
C LEU A 9 -1.17 -36.19 -3.07
N ILE A 10 -1.95 -35.19 -2.65
CA ILE A 10 -1.42 -33.97 -2.01
C ILE A 10 -0.64 -34.32 -0.74
N ASN A 11 -1.23 -35.10 0.18
CA ASN A 11 -0.58 -35.47 1.43
C ASN A 11 0.72 -36.27 1.19
N LYS A 12 0.71 -37.19 0.21
CA LYS A 12 1.90 -37.97 -0.16
C LYS A 12 3.01 -37.08 -0.72
N THR A 13 2.66 -36.15 -1.60
CA THR A 13 3.64 -35.26 -2.25
C THR A 13 4.21 -34.25 -1.25
N ALA A 14 3.38 -33.74 -0.32
CA ALA A 14 3.85 -32.88 0.77
C ALA A 14 4.83 -33.59 1.70
N LEU A 15 4.61 -34.87 1.99
CA LEU A 15 5.54 -35.68 2.79
C LEU A 15 6.87 -35.90 2.06
N MET A 16 6.84 -36.06 0.73
CA MET A 16 8.05 -36.16 -0.09
C MET A 16 8.83 -34.85 -0.12
N CYS A 17 8.17 -33.69 -0.11
CA CYS A 17 8.84 -32.39 -0.09
C CYS A 17 9.68 -32.16 1.18
N ASP A 18 9.26 -32.73 2.32
CA ASP A 18 10.02 -32.63 3.58
C ASP A 18 11.17 -33.64 3.63
N GLN A 19 10.97 -34.83 3.07
CA GLN A 19 11.97 -35.90 3.06
C GLN A 19 13.07 -35.68 2.01
N ASP A 20 12.72 -35.09 0.87
CA ASP A 20 13.63 -34.75 -0.22
C ASP A 20 13.22 -33.39 -0.81
N PRO A 21 13.79 -32.28 -0.29
CA PRO A 21 13.43 -30.91 -0.68
C PRO A 21 14.02 -30.55 -2.05
N SER A 22 13.62 -31.30 -3.08
CA SER A 22 13.92 -31.03 -4.48
C SER A 22 12.91 -30.04 -5.06
N GLU A 23 13.37 -29.22 -6.00
CA GLU A 23 12.53 -28.25 -6.70
C GLU A 23 11.36 -28.93 -7.44
N GLU A 24 11.59 -30.15 -7.96
CA GLU A 24 10.58 -30.96 -8.63
C GLU A 24 9.44 -31.41 -7.71
N SER A 25 9.76 -31.79 -6.47
CA SER A 25 8.76 -32.21 -5.47
C SER A 25 7.83 -31.07 -5.09
N LEU A 26 8.40 -29.86 -4.92
CA LEU A 26 7.66 -28.65 -4.60
C LEU A 26 6.81 -28.20 -5.78
N ALA A 27 7.35 -28.19 -7.00
CA ALA A 27 6.61 -27.84 -8.21
C ALA A 27 5.37 -28.74 -8.38
N ARG A 28 5.54 -30.04 -8.16
CA ARG A 28 4.43 -31.01 -8.20
C ARG A 28 3.39 -30.75 -7.11
N LEU A 29 3.82 -30.38 -5.90
CA LEU A 29 2.89 -30.02 -4.82
C LEU A 29 2.09 -28.76 -5.17
N LEU A 30 2.75 -27.75 -5.75
CA LEU A 30 2.11 -26.51 -6.19
C LEU A 30 1.07 -26.76 -7.29
N GLU A 31 1.37 -27.60 -8.28
CA GLU A 31 0.41 -27.97 -9.33
C GLU A 31 -0.85 -28.63 -8.75
N LEU A 32 -0.67 -29.52 -7.76
CA LEU A 32 -1.78 -30.20 -7.09
C LEU A 32 -2.59 -29.26 -6.18
N MET A 33 -1.93 -28.29 -5.57
CA MET A 33 -2.54 -27.30 -4.68
C MET A 33 -3.17 -26.11 -5.42
N ALA A 34 -2.81 -25.87 -6.69
CA ALA A 34 -3.32 -24.78 -7.51
C ALA A 34 -4.85 -24.56 -7.42
N PRO A 35 -5.72 -25.58 -7.52
CA PRO A 35 -7.18 -25.36 -7.38
C PRO A 35 -7.60 -24.93 -5.97
N VAL A 36 -6.90 -25.38 -4.92
CA VAL A 36 -7.16 -24.98 -3.52
C VAL A 36 -6.70 -23.55 -3.29
N VAL A 37 -5.51 -23.22 -3.80
CA VAL A 37 -4.94 -21.87 -3.77
C VAL A 37 -5.84 -20.89 -4.50
N GLU A 38 -6.26 -21.19 -5.73
CA GLU A 38 -7.12 -20.32 -6.52
C GLU A 38 -8.48 -20.09 -5.84
N HIS A 39 -9.08 -21.14 -5.28
CA HIS A 39 -10.33 -21.01 -4.53
C HIS A 39 -10.18 -20.07 -3.32
N THR A 40 -9.09 -20.24 -2.57
CA THR A 40 -8.79 -19.42 -1.39
C THR A 40 -8.45 -17.98 -1.78
N ALA A 41 -7.68 -17.79 -2.85
CA ALA A 41 -7.32 -16.49 -3.38
C ALA A 41 -8.55 -15.69 -3.82
N ARG A 42 -9.52 -16.32 -4.50
CA ARG A 42 -10.78 -15.67 -4.87
C ARG A 42 -11.58 -15.22 -3.64
N LYS A 43 -11.57 -16.01 -2.56
CA LYS A 43 -12.20 -15.63 -1.29
C LYS A 43 -11.54 -14.39 -0.70
N TYR A 44 -10.21 -14.35 -0.64
CA TYR A 44 -9.45 -13.23 -0.08
C TYR A 44 -9.51 -11.97 -0.95
N SER A 45 -9.47 -12.12 -2.26
CA SER A 45 -9.61 -11.00 -3.21
C SER A 45 -10.97 -10.31 -3.04
N ARG A 46 -12.06 -11.08 -2.84
CA ARG A 46 -13.39 -10.50 -2.55
C ARG A 46 -13.45 -9.76 -1.22
N LEU A 47 -12.72 -10.23 -0.20
CA LEU A 47 -12.71 -9.62 1.13
C LEU A 47 -11.87 -8.34 1.19
N THR A 48 -10.76 -8.30 0.45
CA THR A 48 -9.73 -7.25 0.57
C THR A 48 -9.73 -6.27 -0.61
N GLY A 49 -10.29 -6.67 -1.75
CA GLY A 49 -10.22 -5.91 -3.00
C GLY A 49 -8.84 -5.97 -3.69
N LEU A 50 -7.90 -6.78 -3.19
CA LEU A 50 -6.58 -6.95 -3.80
C LEU A 50 -6.65 -7.77 -5.10
N GLU A 51 -5.67 -7.53 -5.97
CA GLU A 51 -5.51 -8.27 -7.22
C GLU A 51 -5.33 -9.77 -6.94
N LEU A 52 -6.06 -10.59 -7.72
CA LEU A 52 -6.07 -12.04 -7.54
C LEU A 52 -4.67 -12.66 -7.69
N ASN A 53 -3.89 -12.21 -8.68
CA ASN A 53 -2.55 -12.75 -8.96
C ASN A 53 -1.58 -12.52 -7.80
N LEU A 54 -1.67 -11.35 -7.16
CA LEU A 54 -0.86 -11.02 -5.98
C LEU A 54 -1.16 -11.99 -4.83
N ILE A 55 -2.43 -12.27 -4.58
CA ILE A 55 -2.84 -13.20 -3.52
C ILE A 55 -2.42 -14.64 -3.86
N ILE A 56 -2.51 -15.05 -5.13
CA ILE A 56 -2.08 -16.38 -5.56
C ILE A 56 -0.59 -16.57 -5.25
N SER A 57 0.27 -15.64 -5.66
CA SER A 57 1.72 -15.72 -5.42
C SER A 57 2.05 -15.83 -3.93
N GLU A 58 1.37 -15.06 -3.09
CA GLU A 58 1.54 -15.11 -1.63
C GLU A 58 1.05 -16.44 -1.02
N LEU A 59 -0.02 -17.03 -1.57
CA LEU A 59 -0.53 -18.32 -1.12
C LEU A 59 0.31 -19.50 -1.63
N GLU A 60 1.01 -19.36 -2.75
CA GLU A 60 2.01 -20.35 -3.20
C GLU A 60 3.21 -20.38 -2.23
N GLU A 61 3.65 -19.23 -1.74
CA GLU A 61 4.64 -19.15 -0.65
C GLU A 61 4.14 -19.86 0.62
N VAL A 62 2.84 -19.75 0.92
CA VAL A 62 2.22 -20.47 2.04
C VAL A 62 2.23 -21.98 1.83
N VAL A 63 2.03 -22.48 0.62
CA VAL A 63 2.15 -23.92 0.32
C VAL A 63 3.55 -24.42 0.66
N TRP A 64 4.59 -23.68 0.26
CA TRP A 64 5.97 -24.01 0.62
C TRP A 64 6.20 -23.98 2.14
N LYS A 65 5.75 -22.92 2.84
CA LYS A 65 5.86 -22.83 4.30
C LYS A 65 5.14 -23.98 5.02
N ALA A 66 4.00 -24.40 4.49
CA ALA A 66 3.22 -25.50 5.05
C ALA A 66 3.88 -26.88 4.81
N SER A 67 4.69 -27.04 3.75
CA SER A 67 5.38 -28.31 3.46
C SER A 67 6.61 -28.53 4.33
N VAL A 68 7.28 -27.47 4.77
CA VAL A 68 8.45 -27.57 5.65
C VAL A 68 8.07 -28.18 7.01
N GLY A 69 8.66 -29.31 7.35
CA GLY A 69 8.40 -30.05 8.60
C GLY A 69 7.04 -30.73 8.63
N TYR A 70 6.50 -31.14 7.47
CA TYR A 70 5.24 -31.87 7.39
C TYR A 70 5.41 -33.36 7.68
N ASP A 71 4.85 -33.80 8.81
CA ASP A 71 4.99 -35.16 9.34
C ASP A 71 3.85 -36.13 8.95
N GLY A 72 2.88 -35.66 8.16
CA GLY A 72 1.76 -36.48 7.69
C GLY A 72 0.68 -36.82 8.72
N ARG A 73 0.75 -36.26 9.94
CA ARG A 73 -0.23 -36.57 11.01
C ARG A 73 -1.61 -35.92 10.80
N SER A 74 -1.67 -34.83 10.05
CA SER A 74 -2.90 -34.11 9.71
C SER A 74 -2.99 -33.92 8.19
N ALA A 75 -4.17 -33.58 7.67
CA ALA A 75 -4.30 -33.28 6.25
C ALA A 75 -3.49 -32.02 5.89
N PHE A 76 -2.72 -32.09 4.81
CA PHE A 76 -1.89 -30.98 4.35
C PHE A 76 -2.70 -29.71 4.08
N THR A 77 -3.91 -29.85 3.52
CA THR A 77 -4.83 -28.74 3.28
C THR A 77 -5.26 -28.04 4.57
N GLN A 78 -5.43 -28.78 5.67
CA GLN A 78 -5.73 -28.20 6.98
C GLN A 78 -4.56 -27.35 7.46
N ARG A 79 -3.33 -27.86 7.35
CA ARG A 79 -2.11 -27.13 7.71
C ARG A 79 -1.95 -25.88 6.83
N PHE A 80 -2.12 -26.01 5.52
CA PHE A 80 -2.15 -24.89 4.58
C PHE A 80 -3.13 -23.80 5.03
N HIS A 81 -4.37 -24.15 5.37
CA HIS A 81 -5.36 -23.17 5.82
C HIS A 81 -4.98 -22.46 7.13
N THR A 82 -4.27 -23.14 8.04
CA THR A 82 -3.72 -22.49 9.24
C THR A 82 -2.76 -21.37 8.88
N TYR A 83 -1.79 -21.63 8.00
CA TYR A 83 -0.83 -20.60 7.55
C TYR A 83 -1.48 -19.53 6.65
N ALA A 84 -2.45 -19.91 5.82
CA ALA A 84 -3.16 -18.98 4.94
C ALA A 84 -3.97 -17.94 5.74
N LYS A 85 -4.49 -18.33 6.91
CA LYS A 85 -5.21 -17.43 7.82
C LYS A 85 -4.32 -16.29 8.36
N ASP A 86 -3.04 -16.57 8.59
CA ASP A 86 -2.11 -15.51 9.03
C ASP A 86 -1.88 -14.48 7.91
N LYS A 87 -1.72 -14.95 6.66
CA LYS A 87 -1.66 -14.07 5.48
C LYS A 87 -2.94 -13.28 5.27
N GLU A 88 -4.11 -13.88 5.51
CA GLU A 88 -5.40 -13.18 5.48
C GLU A 88 -5.42 -11.98 6.44
N ILE A 89 -4.95 -12.18 7.67
CA ILE A 89 -4.86 -11.11 8.67
C ILE A 89 -3.90 -10.02 8.18
N ASP A 90 -2.77 -10.39 7.58
CA ASP A 90 -1.79 -9.43 7.07
C ASP A 90 -2.34 -8.64 5.86
N PHE A 91 -3.10 -9.27 4.96
CA PHE A 91 -3.79 -8.56 3.87
C PHE A 91 -4.82 -7.58 4.41
N ILE A 92 -5.65 -8.01 5.37
CA ILE A 92 -6.63 -7.14 6.01
C ILE A 92 -5.92 -5.97 6.69
N ARG A 93 -4.81 -6.22 7.41
CA ARG A 93 -4.00 -5.17 8.03
C ARG A 93 -3.38 -4.23 7.02
N TYR A 94 -2.87 -4.73 5.90
CA TYR A 94 -2.31 -3.90 4.82
C TYR A 94 -3.36 -2.96 4.24
N CYS A 95 -4.52 -3.50 3.87
CA CYS A 95 -5.66 -2.72 3.38
C CYS A 95 -6.18 -1.72 4.42
N ASN A 96 -6.25 -2.12 5.69
CA ASN A 96 -6.67 -1.24 6.78
C ASN A 96 -5.59 -0.24 7.21
N ARG A 97 -4.31 -0.50 6.93
CA ARG A 97 -3.20 0.43 7.24
C ARG A 97 -3.22 1.62 6.30
N LEU A 98 -3.63 1.42 5.04
CA LEU A 98 -3.92 2.53 4.12
C LEU A 98 -5.08 3.41 4.64
N LYS A 99 -5.96 2.86 5.48
CA LYS A 99 -7.17 3.51 6.01
C LYS A 99 -7.22 3.50 7.54
N ARG A 100 -6.53 4.43 8.19
CA ARG A 100 -6.88 4.84 9.57
C ARG A 100 -8.22 5.61 9.66
N THR A 101 -9.04 5.60 8.61
CA THR A 101 -10.31 6.32 8.54
C THR A 101 -11.45 5.37 8.17
N LEU A 102 -12.49 5.36 9.01
CA LEU A 102 -13.75 4.63 8.83
C LEU A 102 -14.59 5.11 7.63
N CYS A 103 -14.05 6.01 6.81
CA CYS A 103 -14.74 6.57 5.67
C CYS A 103 -14.35 5.80 4.40
N THR A 104 -15.34 5.29 3.67
CA THR A 104 -15.15 4.82 2.31
C THR A 104 -14.63 5.97 1.45
N GLU A 105 -13.39 5.85 0.98
CA GLU A 105 -12.81 6.79 0.01
C GLU A 105 -13.66 6.80 -1.26
N VAL A 106 -14.14 7.98 -1.63
CA VAL A 106 -14.85 8.21 -2.88
C VAL A 106 -13.84 8.87 -3.83
N SER A 107 -13.73 8.33 -5.05
CA SER A 107 -12.87 8.94 -6.06
C SER A 107 -13.31 10.39 -6.31
N MET A 108 -12.34 11.30 -6.42
CA MET A 108 -12.60 12.70 -6.78
C MET A 108 -13.20 12.82 -8.20
N ASP A 109 -12.97 11.83 -9.05
CA ASP A 109 -13.52 11.76 -10.40
C ASP A 109 -14.91 11.10 -10.44
N ALA A 110 -15.42 10.60 -9.31
CA ALA A 110 -16.74 10.00 -9.27
C ALA A 110 -17.82 11.07 -9.58
N PRO A 111 -18.82 10.74 -10.40
CA PRO A 111 -19.89 11.68 -10.75
C PRO A 111 -20.79 11.96 -9.53
N LEU A 112 -21.21 13.21 -9.39
CA LEU A 112 -22.18 13.61 -8.37
C LEU A 112 -23.57 13.13 -8.76
N ARG A 113 -24.24 12.44 -7.84
CA ARG A 113 -25.59 11.86 -8.08
C ARG A 113 -26.64 12.87 -8.48
N SER A 114 -26.44 14.14 -8.15
CA SER A 114 -27.41 15.23 -8.31
C SER A 114 -27.08 16.21 -9.43
N ALA A 115 -25.98 16.02 -10.17
CA ALA A 115 -25.57 16.96 -11.21
C ALA A 115 -24.90 16.25 -12.38
N GLU A 116 -25.45 16.44 -13.58
CA GLU A 116 -24.83 15.97 -14.82
C GLU A 116 -23.50 16.71 -15.06
N ASN A 117 -22.46 15.95 -15.44
CA ASN A 117 -21.11 16.44 -15.76
C ASN A 117 -20.32 17.11 -14.62
N LEU A 118 -20.70 16.91 -13.35
CA LEU A 118 -19.91 17.36 -12.20
C LEU A 118 -19.33 16.18 -11.42
N SER A 119 -18.04 16.25 -11.08
CA SER A 119 -17.37 15.29 -10.21
C SER A 119 -17.10 15.90 -8.84
N TYR A 120 -16.75 15.07 -7.85
CA TYR A 120 -16.37 15.55 -6.51
C TYR A 120 -15.21 16.54 -6.55
N LYS A 121 -14.28 16.42 -7.51
CA LYS A 121 -13.18 17.38 -7.74
C LYS A 121 -13.68 18.80 -7.92
N ASN A 122 -14.84 18.99 -8.56
CA ASN A 122 -15.39 20.32 -8.84
C ASN A 122 -15.99 21.00 -7.59
N LEU A 123 -16.21 20.25 -6.48
CA LEU A 123 -16.68 20.82 -5.21
C LEU A 123 -15.55 21.37 -4.35
N PHE A 124 -14.32 20.94 -4.60
CA PHE A 124 -13.15 21.42 -3.90
C PHE A 124 -12.44 22.41 -4.81
N GLU A 125 -12.81 23.67 -4.68
CA GLU A 125 -12.01 24.75 -5.22
C GLU A 125 -10.70 24.82 -4.43
N ASP A 126 -9.56 24.87 -5.15
CA ASP A 126 -8.31 25.33 -4.57
C ASP A 126 -8.54 26.78 -4.13
N ARG A 127 -8.91 26.97 -2.87
CA ARG A 127 -9.13 28.30 -2.29
C ARG A 127 -7.80 29.02 -2.17
N PHE A 128 -7.31 29.52 -3.28
CA PHE A 128 -6.20 30.45 -3.33
C PHE A 128 -6.78 31.85 -3.12
N ASN A 129 -6.79 32.31 -1.87
CA ASN A 129 -7.24 33.66 -1.55
C ASN A 129 -6.07 34.65 -1.77
N LEU A 130 -5.97 35.17 -2.99
CA LEU A 130 -4.91 36.10 -3.39
C LEU A 130 -4.82 37.31 -2.44
N GLU A 131 -5.96 37.80 -1.95
CA GLU A 131 -6.01 38.94 -1.03
C GLU A 131 -5.32 38.61 0.30
N GLU A 132 -5.58 37.42 0.87
CA GLU A 132 -4.93 36.98 2.11
C GLU A 132 -3.43 36.79 1.93
N GLU A 133 -2.98 36.27 0.79
CA GLU A 133 -1.55 36.11 0.52
C GLU A 133 -0.85 37.46 0.34
N VAL A 134 -1.48 38.42 -0.36
CA VAL A 134 -0.95 39.77 -0.52
C VAL A 134 -0.90 40.49 0.83
N ILE A 135 -1.94 40.37 1.66
CA ILE A 135 -1.97 40.94 3.02
C ILE A 135 -0.83 40.33 3.86
N ALA A 136 -0.68 39.00 3.82
CA ALA A 136 0.38 38.31 4.57
C ALA A 136 1.78 38.75 4.12
N LYS A 137 2.02 38.89 2.81
CA LYS A 137 3.29 39.39 2.26
C LYS A 137 3.59 40.81 2.73
N VAL A 138 2.63 41.73 2.61
CA VAL A 138 2.79 43.13 3.01
C VAL A 138 3.05 43.25 4.52
N ASP A 139 2.39 42.43 5.34
CA ASP A 139 2.62 42.43 6.79
C ASP A 139 4.00 41.90 7.18
N ILE A 140 4.49 40.86 6.49
CA ILE A 140 5.84 40.34 6.68
C ILE A 140 6.88 41.41 6.30
N GLU A 141 6.71 42.06 5.15
CA GLU A 141 7.60 43.14 4.69
C GLU A 141 7.64 44.32 5.68
N LYS A 142 6.49 44.73 6.23
CA LYS A 142 6.43 45.79 7.24
C LYS A 142 7.16 45.42 8.52
N LYS A 143 7.00 44.17 9.00
CA LYS A 143 7.69 43.68 10.20
C LYS A 143 9.19 43.61 9.98
N LEU A 144 9.63 43.14 8.82
CA LEU A 144 11.04 43.11 8.43
C LEU A 144 11.62 44.53 8.37
N ALA A 145 10.94 45.46 7.69
CA ALA A 145 11.38 46.86 7.62
C ALA A 145 11.48 47.51 9.01
N GLY A 146 10.55 47.20 9.92
CA GLY A 146 10.60 47.64 11.32
C GLY A 146 11.79 47.05 12.09
N PHE A 147 12.11 45.77 11.86
CA PHE A 147 13.22 45.08 12.49
C PHE A 147 14.58 45.53 11.96
N THR A 148 14.73 45.74 10.65
CA THR A 148 15.98 46.22 10.04
C THR A 148 16.36 47.62 10.54
N ARG A 149 15.38 48.44 10.91
CA ARG A 149 15.62 49.76 11.53
C ARG A 149 16.27 49.68 12.90
N THR A 150 15.99 48.64 13.68
CA THR A 150 16.57 48.44 15.01
C THR A 150 17.78 47.51 14.99
N ASN A 151 17.88 46.61 14.01
CA ASN A 151 18.91 45.59 13.95
C ASN A 151 19.36 45.31 12.51
N GLU A 152 20.23 46.18 11.97
CA GLU A 152 20.54 46.25 10.54
C GLU A 152 21.21 44.99 9.99
N GLN A 153 22.18 44.40 10.71
CA GLN A 153 22.88 43.19 10.27
C GLN A 153 21.94 41.98 10.22
N PHE A 154 21.13 41.77 11.25
CA PHE A 154 20.20 40.63 11.31
C PHE A 154 19.02 40.79 10.36
N GLY A 155 18.57 42.03 10.10
CA GLY A 155 17.55 42.32 9.10
C GLY A 155 17.98 41.92 7.69
N LYS A 156 19.22 42.27 7.29
CA LYS A 156 19.78 41.90 5.98
C LYS A 156 19.94 40.39 5.80
N ILE A 157 20.28 39.64 6.86
CA ILE A 157 20.37 38.18 6.82
C ILE A 157 18.98 37.56 6.59
N LEU A 158 17.95 38.04 7.31
CA LEU A 158 16.59 37.56 7.14
C LEU A 158 16.02 37.85 5.75
N GLU A 159 16.35 39.01 5.18
CA GLU A 159 15.97 39.39 3.81
C GLU A 159 16.59 38.44 2.76
N LEU A 160 17.88 38.12 2.90
CA LEU A 160 18.57 37.17 2.01
C LEU A 160 17.99 35.75 2.11
N MET A 161 17.68 35.26 3.32
CA MET A 161 17.05 33.95 3.51
C MET A 161 15.66 33.87 2.88
N LEU A 162 14.90 34.98 2.90
CA LEU A 162 13.58 35.04 2.27
C LEU A 162 13.69 35.02 0.74
N LEU A 163 14.66 35.73 0.17
CA LEU A 163 14.96 35.74 -1.26
C LEU A 163 15.40 34.37 -1.79
N GLU A 164 16.22 33.63 -1.05
CA GLU A 164 16.62 32.25 -1.40
C GLU A 164 15.43 31.29 -1.38
N SER A 165 14.49 31.46 -0.45
CA SER A 165 13.28 30.62 -0.36
C SER A 165 12.27 30.81 -1.50
N VAL A 166 12.37 31.92 -2.24
CA VAL A 166 11.50 32.22 -3.40
C VAL A 166 12.11 31.69 -4.71
N GLN A 167 13.39 31.32 -4.73
CA GLN A 167 14.10 30.90 -5.94
C GLN A 167 14.14 29.38 -6.22
N GLU A 168 13.50 28.52 -5.42
CA GLU A 168 13.45 27.08 -5.73
C GLU A 168 12.12 26.62 -6.35
N PRO A 169 12.01 26.57 -7.69
CA PRO A 169 11.21 25.56 -8.37
C PRO A 169 12.06 24.38 -8.85
N ASN A 170 13.40 24.48 -8.84
CA ASN A 170 14.29 23.41 -9.31
C ASN A 170 15.52 23.29 -8.40
N GLY A 171 15.53 22.24 -7.59
CA GLY A 171 16.57 22.00 -6.59
C GLY A 171 17.98 21.97 -7.18
N THR A 172 18.85 22.80 -6.62
CA THR A 172 20.29 22.50 -6.57
C THR A 172 20.83 23.13 -5.30
N LYS A 173 21.08 22.29 -4.28
CA LYS A 173 21.73 22.67 -3.04
C LYS A 173 23.15 23.13 -3.33
N TYR A 174 23.43 24.43 -3.24
CA TYR A 174 24.79 24.91 -3.06
C TYR A 174 25.04 25.04 -1.56
N GLY A 175 25.70 24.02 -1.00
CA GLY A 175 26.30 24.12 0.32
C GLY A 175 27.45 25.11 0.27
N ILE A 176 27.35 26.19 1.03
CA ILE A 176 28.48 27.08 1.30
C ILE A 176 29.23 26.49 2.51
N ARG A 177 30.53 26.22 2.32
CA ARG A 177 31.47 25.83 3.37
C ARG A 177 31.79 27.01 4.28
#